data_AF-A0A0E3N8S4-F1
#
_entry.id   AF-A0A0E3N8S4-F1
#
_cell.length_a   1.000
_cell.length_b   1.000
_cell.length_c   1.000
_cell.angle_alpha   90.00
_cell.angle_beta   90.00
_cell.angle_gamma   90.00
#
_symmetry.space_group_name_H-M   'P 1'
#
loop_
_entity.id
_entity.type
_entity.pdbx_description
1 polymer ?
#
loop_
_entity_poly.entity_id
_entity_poly.type
_entity_poly.pdbx_seq_one_letter_code
_entity_poly.pdbx_strand_id
1 'polypeptide(L)'
;AFTDSERLIGDAAKNQVAMNPINTVFDAKRLIGRRFCDASVQSDIKLWPFKVISGPGEKPMIVVQHKGEEKQFAAEEISSMVLIKMREIAEAYLGSTIKNAVVTVPAYFNDSQRQATKDAGVIAGLNVLRIINEPTAAAIAYGLDKKATSVGEKNVLIFDLGGGTFDVSLLTIEEGIFEVKATAGDTHLGGEDFDNRMVNHFVQEFRRKTKKDFTGNPRALRRLRTACERAKRTLSSTAQTTIEIDSLYEGIDFYSTITRAR
;
A
#
# COMPACT_ATOMS: atom_id res chain seq x y z
N ALA A 1 11.09 7.04 -2.54
CA ALA A 1 12.02 7.68 -1.58
C ALA A 1 12.98 8.58 -2.32
N PHE A 2 13.34 9.71 -1.72
CA PHE A 2 14.19 10.72 -2.31
C PHE A 2 15.51 10.79 -1.52
N THR A 3 16.63 10.77 -2.24
CA THR A 3 17.97 10.89 -1.67
C THR A 3 18.69 12.11 -2.25
N ASP A 4 19.93 12.34 -1.84
CA ASP A 4 20.76 13.43 -2.38
C ASP A 4 21.19 13.19 -3.84
N SER A 5 21.13 11.95 -4.33
CA SER A 5 21.57 11.58 -5.68
C SER A 5 20.43 11.15 -6.58
N GLU A 6 19.48 10.38 -6.05
CA GLU A 6 18.52 9.62 -6.87
C GLU A 6 17.13 9.53 -6.23
N ARG A 7 16.20 8.99 -7.02
CA ARG A 7 14.85 8.63 -6.58
C ARG A 7 14.73 7.12 -6.60
N LEU A 8 14.45 6.54 -5.45
CA LEU A 8 14.23 5.12 -5.28
C LEU A 8 12.73 4.83 -5.31
N ILE A 9 12.32 3.79 -6.04
CA ILE A 9 10.92 3.38 -6.20
C ILE A 9 10.83 1.86 -5.97
N GLY A 10 9.75 1.40 -5.32
CA GLY A 10 9.54 -0.01 -5.00
C GLY A 10 10.42 -0.50 -3.85
N ASP A 11 10.98 -1.70 -3.97
CA ASP A 11 11.71 -2.38 -2.89
C ASP A 11 12.92 -1.57 -2.40
N ALA A 12 13.65 -0.89 -3.29
CA ALA A 12 14.76 -0.03 -2.91
C ALA A 12 14.33 1.11 -1.96
N ALA A 13 13.16 1.71 -2.21
CA ALA A 13 12.59 2.72 -1.32
C ALA A 13 12.13 2.11 0.02
N LYS A 14 11.48 0.93 -0.03
CA LYS A 14 10.99 0.22 1.16
C LYS A 14 12.12 -0.23 2.08
N ASN A 15 13.27 -0.59 1.53
CA ASN A 15 14.44 -1.07 2.28
C ASN A 15 15.12 0.04 3.10
N GLN A 16 15.12 1.28 2.59
CA GLN A 16 15.81 2.40 3.24
C GLN A 16 14.91 3.30 4.10
N VAL A 17 13.60 3.00 4.20
CA VAL A 17 12.63 3.83 4.96
C VAL A 17 13.05 4.10 6.41
N ALA A 18 13.73 3.17 7.08
CA ALA A 18 14.17 3.40 8.47
C ALA A 18 15.35 4.36 8.60
N MET A 19 16.19 4.46 7.56
CA MET A 19 17.33 5.37 7.53
C MET A 19 16.91 6.76 7.02
N ASN A 20 15.86 6.81 6.21
CA ASN A 20 15.38 8.04 5.58
C ASN A 20 13.84 8.12 5.58
N PRO A 21 13.20 8.16 6.77
CA PRO A 21 11.74 8.08 6.89
C PRO A 21 11.04 9.33 6.36
N ILE A 22 11.59 10.52 6.61
CA ILE A 22 10.98 11.80 6.23
C ILE A 22 10.94 12.03 4.72
N ASN A 23 11.82 11.38 3.94
CA ASN A 23 11.86 11.46 2.48
C ASN A 23 11.42 10.15 1.81
N THR A 24 10.82 9.24 2.56
CA THR A 24 10.22 8.01 2.02
C THR A 24 8.72 8.10 2.07
N VAL A 25 8.14 8.47 0.92
CA VAL A 25 6.70 8.58 0.75
C VAL A 25 6.09 7.19 0.50
N PHE A 26 5.01 6.90 1.22
CA PHE A 26 4.11 5.76 1.04
C PHE A 26 2.68 6.25 1.21
N ASP A 27 1.68 5.41 0.98
CA ASP A 27 0.26 5.73 1.17
C ASP A 27 -0.28 6.94 0.38
N ALA A 28 0.41 7.36 -0.68
CA ALA A 28 -0.04 8.48 -1.54
C ALA A 28 -1.47 8.28 -2.11
N LYS A 29 -1.93 7.03 -2.28
CA LYS A 29 -3.31 6.69 -2.66
C LYS A 29 -4.36 7.22 -1.67
N ARG A 30 -4.01 7.43 -0.40
CA ARG A 30 -4.90 8.04 0.61
C ARG A 30 -5.10 9.54 0.39
N LEU A 31 -4.15 10.21 -0.26
CA LEU A 31 -4.18 11.66 -0.54
C LEU A 31 -4.74 12.01 -1.92
N ILE A 32 -4.67 11.08 -2.88
CA ILE A 32 -5.01 11.36 -4.28
C ILE A 32 -6.46 11.85 -4.42
N GLY A 33 -6.65 12.97 -5.13
CA GLY A 33 -7.96 13.58 -5.38
C GLY A 33 -8.69 14.17 -4.15
N ARG A 34 -8.04 14.23 -2.99
CA ARG A 34 -8.58 14.83 -1.75
C ARG A 34 -8.12 16.27 -1.56
N ARG A 35 -8.77 16.97 -0.63
CA ARG A 35 -8.31 18.28 -0.14
C ARG A 35 -7.53 18.13 1.16
N PHE A 36 -6.56 19.02 1.36
CA PHE A 36 -5.75 19.10 2.56
C PHE A 36 -6.62 19.26 3.81
N CYS A 37 -7.70 20.04 3.73
CA CYS A 37 -8.64 20.29 4.82
C CYS A 37 -9.57 19.11 5.15
N ASP A 38 -9.60 18.05 4.33
CA ASP A 38 -10.47 16.89 4.58
C ASP A 38 -10.06 16.21 5.91
N ALA A 39 -11.06 15.87 6.75
CA ALA A 39 -10.82 15.29 8.06
C ALA A 39 -10.01 13.97 8.03
N SER A 40 -10.19 13.16 6.98
CA SER A 40 -9.40 11.95 6.76
C SER A 40 -7.93 12.28 6.50
N VAL A 41 -7.65 13.31 5.69
CA VAL A 41 -6.28 13.75 5.39
C VAL A 41 -5.61 14.28 6.65
N GLN A 42 -6.30 15.12 7.42
CA GLN A 42 -5.76 15.65 8.69
C GLN A 42 -5.50 14.55 9.73
N SER A 43 -6.26 13.45 9.70
CA SER A 43 -6.04 12.29 10.56
C SER A 43 -4.82 11.49 10.11
N ASP A 44 -4.70 11.24 8.80
CA ASP A 44 -3.58 10.47 8.22
C ASP A 44 -2.23 11.19 8.35
N ILE A 45 -2.19 12.51 8.18
CA ILE A 45 -0.96 13.32 8.30
C ILE A 45 -0.28 13.14 9.67
N LYS A 46 -1.07 12.90 10.73
CA LYS A 46 -0.53 12.68 12.08
C LYS A 46 0.22 11.35 12.22
N LEU A 47 0.01 10.42 11.28
CA LEU A 47 0.58 9.07 11.30
C LEU A 47 1.82 8.94 10.40
N TRP A 48 2.06 9.89 9.50
CA TRP A 48 3.18 9.82 8.56
C TRP A 48 4.44 10.53 9.07
N PRO A 49 5.63 9.99 8.76
CA PRO A 49 6.90 10.64 9.09
C PRO A 49 7.25 11.78 8.12
N PHE A 50 6.68 11.80 6.92
CA PHE A 50 6.91 12.83 5.91
C PHE A 50 5.90 13.97 6.07
N LYS A 51 6.32 15.18 5.69
CA LYS A 51 5.51 16.39 5.83
C LYS A 51 4.53 16.51 4.66
N VAL A 52 3.29 16.90 4.97
CA VAL A 52 2.27 17.27 3.98
C VAL A 52 1.79 18.68 4.30
N ILE A 53 1.68 19.53 3.28
CA ILE A 53 1.23 20.92 3.39
C ILE A 53 0.05 21.20 2.46
N SER A 54 -0.66 22.29 2.70
CA SER A 54 -1.67 22.80 1.77
C SER A 54 -0.98 23.50 0.60
N GLY A 55 -1.24 23.04 -0.61
CA GLY A 55 -0.84 23.68 -1.86
C GLY A 55 -1.98 24.49 -2.51
N PRO A 56 -1.82 24.87 -3.79
CA PRO A 56 -2.83 25.58 -4.55
C PRO A 56 -4.16 24.82 -4.58
N GLY A 57 -5.28 25.53 -4.40
CA GLY A 57 -6.62 24.94 -4.40
C GLY A 57 -6.86 23.95 -3.26
N GLU A 58 -6.20 24.14 -2.12
CA GLU A 58 -6.24 23.23 -0.96
C GLU A 58 -5.76 21.81 -1.26
N LYS A 59 -4.98 21.61 -2.33
CA LYS A 59 -4.45 20.29 -2.67
C LYS A 59 -3.36 19.88 -1.68
N PRO A 60 -3.37 18.65 -1.12
CA PRO A 60 -2.29 18.18 -0.27
C PRO A 60 -1.00 17.99 -1.08
N MET A 61 0.09 18.61 -0.63
CA MET A 61 1.41 18.54 -1.25
C MET A 61 2.39 17.87 -0.28
N ILE A 62 3.07 16.83 -0.75
CA ILE A 62 4.04 16.03 0.01
C ILE A 62 5.41 16.70 -0.13
N VAL A 63 6.02 17.03 1.00
CA VAL A 63 7.30 17.76 1.06
C VAL A 63 8.43 16.79 1.36
N VAL A 64 9.46 16.80 0.51
CA VAL A 64 10.64 15.95 0.65
C VAL A 64 11.90 16.73 0.31
N GLN A 65 13.04 16.34 0.88
CA GLN A 65 14.35 16.80 0.44
C GLN A 65 14.86 15.91 -0.69
N HIS A 66 15.28 16.51 -1.80
CA HIS A 66 15.90 15.80 -2.91
C HIS A 66 17.02 16.64 -3.51
N LYS A 67 18.23 16.07 -3.61
CA LYS A 67 19.42 16.76 -4.15
C LYS A 67 19.71 18.10 -3.46
N GLY A 68 19.58 18.13 -2.13
CA GLY A 68 19.81 19.36 -1.35
C GLY A 68 18.71 20.41 -1.45
N GLU A 69 17.63 20.18 -2.19
CA GLU A 69 16.51 21.12 -2.33
C GLU A 69 15.20 20.55 -1.74
N GLU A 70 14.38 21.42 -1.16
CA GLU A 70 13.00 21.07 -0.80
C GLU A 70 12.17 20.96 -2.09
N LYS A 71 11.48 19.83 -2.24
CA LYS A 71 10.56 19.56 -3.35
C LYS A 71 9.17 19.26 -2.80
N GLN A 72 8.17 19.71 -3.53
CA GLN A 72 6.76 19.47 -3.23
C GLN A 72 6.15 18.66 -4.36
N PHE A 73 5.52 17.54 -4.01
CA PHE A 73 4.88 16.65 -4.97
C PHE A 73 3.41 16.46 -4.62
N ALA A 74 2.56 16.53 -5.63
CA ALA A 74 1.19 16.08 -5.53
C ALA A 74 1.11 14.55 -5.43
N ALA A 75 0.01 14.03 -4.90
CA ALA A 75 -0.20 12.59 -4.73
C ALA A 75 -0.17 11.82 -6.07
N GLU A 76 -0.68 12.41 -7.15
CA GLU A 76 -0.62 11.86 -8.50
C GLU A 76 0.81 11.83 -9.08
N GLU A 77 1.69 12.75 -8.69
CA GLU A 77 3.10 12.71 -9.11
C GLU A 77 3.86 11.59 -8.39
N ILE A 78 3.57 11.36 -7.11
CA ILE A 78 4.12 10.20 -6.40
C ILE A 78 3.56 8.89 -6.98
N SER A 79 2.26 8.86 -7.27
CA SER A 79 1.60 7.70 -7.86
C SER A 79 2.11 7.41 -9.28
N SER A 80 2.42 8.44 -10.07
CA SER A 80 3.01 8.27 -11.40
C SER A 80 4.40 7.66 -11.34
N MET A 81 5.22 7.99 -10.34
CA MET A 81 6.51 7.33 -10.12
C MET A 81 6.33 5.82 -9.90
N VAL A 82 5.32 5.41 -9.14
CA VAL A 82 4.99 3.98 -8.96
C VAL A 82 4.55 3.36 -10.28
N LEU A 83 3.68 4.03 -11.05
CA LEU A 83 3.23 3.55 -12.36
C LEU A 83 4.36 3.44 -13.39
N ILE A 84 5.31 4.38 -13.40
CA ILE A 84 6.53 4.29 -14.22
C ILE A 84 7.30 3.03 -13.87
N LYS A 85 7.49 2.75 -12.57
CA LYS A 85 8.18 1.52 -12.14
C LYS A 85 7.45 0.26 -12.57
N MET A 86 6.11 0.24 -12.49
CA MET A 86 5.32 -0.90 -12.94
C MET A 86 5.42 -1.09 -14.47
N ARG A 87 5.42 0.02 -15.23
CA ARG A 87 5.66 -0.01 -16.68
C ARG A 87 7.03 -0.59 -16.99
N GLU A 88 8.10 -0.10 -16.36
CA GLU A 88 9.47 -0.58 -16.57
C GLU A 88 9.60 -2.09 -16.30
N ILE A 89 8.94 -2.59 -15.24
CA ILE A 89 8.91 -4.03 -14.93
C ILE A 89 8.22 -4.81 -16.06
N ALA A 90 7.08 -4.33 -16.56
CA ALA A 90 6.36 -4.96 -17.65
C ALA A 90 7.15 -4.92 -18.97
N GLU A 91 7.80 -3.79 -19.27
CA GLU A 91 8.66 -3.60 -20.44
C GLU A 91 9.88 -4.53 -20.40
N ALA A 92 10.52 -4.68 -19.24
CA ALA A 92 11.63 -5.61 -19.05
C ALA A 92 11.19 -7.08 -19.22
N TYR A 93 9.99 -7.43 -18.77
CA TYR A 93 9.43 -8.78 -18.92
C TYR A 93 9.06 -9.10 -20.38
N LEU A 94 8.45 -8.15 -21.10
CA LEU A 94 7.94 -8.35 -22.46
C LEU A 94 8.97 -8.03 -23.56
N GLY A 95 10.02 -7.28 -23.23
CA GLY A 95 11.01 -6.81 -24.21
C GLY A 95 10.48 -5.74 -25.17
N SER A 96 9.38 -5.07 -24.83
CA SER A 96 8.70 -4.10 -25.70
C SER A 96 8.14 -2.92 -24.92
N THR A 97 8.09 -1.74 -25.54
CA THR A 97 7.51 -0.54 -24.93
C THR A 97 6.01 -0.68 -24.65
N ILE A 98 5.59 -0.31 -23.44
CA ILE A 98 4.18 -0.37 -23.01
C ILE A 98 3.59 1.03 -23.03
N LYS A 99 2.57 1.21 -23.87
CA LYS A 99 1.90 2.51 -24.06
C LYS A 99 0.51 2.60 -23.45
N ASN A 100 -0.21 1.49 -23.37
CA ASN A 100 -1.60 1.47 -22.94
C ASN A 100 -1.74 0.72 -21.61
N ALA A 101 -2.58 1.21 -20.72
CA ALA A 101 -2.87 0.55 -19.44
C ALA A 101 -4.34 0.71 -19.06
N VAL A 102 -4.84 -0.25 -18.28
CA VAL A 102 -6.05 -0.12 -17.47
C VAL A 102 -5.58 -0.06 -16.03
N VAL A 103 -6.06 0.93 -15.27
CA VAL A 103 -5.66 1.14 -13.87
C VAL A 103 -6.88 0.93 -12.98
N THR A 104 -6.70 0.19 -11.89
CA THR A 104 -7.76 -0.11 -10.93
C THR A 104 -7.83 0.94 -9.82
N VAL A 105 -9.03 1.19 -9.30
CA VAL A 105 -9.28 2.03 -8.12
C VAL A 105 -10.34 1.40 -7.22
N PRO A 106 -10.42 1.76 -5.92
CA PRO A 106 -11.49 1.29 -5.06
C PRO A 106 -12.87 1.71 -5.59
N ALA A 107 -13.91 0.89 -5.37
CA ALA A 107 -15.24 1.18 -5.90
C ALA A 107 -15.82 2.50 -5.38
N TYR A 108 -15.49 2.88 -4.15
CA TYR A 108 -15.94 4.12 -3.50
C TYR A 108 -15.17 5.39 -3.93
N PHE A 109 -14.17 5.28 -4.81
CA PHE A 109 -13.48 6.46 -5.33
C PHE A 109 -14.45 7.36 -6.09
N ASN A 110 -14.47 8.64 -5.72
CA ASN A 110 -15.23 9.67 -6.42
C ASN A 110 -14.53 10.12 -7.72
N ASP A 111 -15.19 10.99 -8.48
CA ASP A 111 -14.69 11.45 -9.78
C ASP A 111 -13.34 12.18 -9.70
N SER A 112 -13.12 12.99 -8.66
CA SER A 112 -11.85 13.70 -8.43
C SER A 112 -10.70 12.70 -8.24
N GLN A 113 -10.90 11.66 -7.43
CA GLN A 113 -9.88 10.64 -7.17
C GLN A 113 -9.62 9.76 -8.40
N ARG A 114 -10.67 9.43 -9.18
CA ARG A 114 -10.54 8.72 -10.46
C ARG A 114 -9.75 9.53 -11.47
N GLN A 115 -10.07 10.82 -11.59
CA GLN A 115 -9.37 11.73 -12.51
C GLN A 115 -7.91 11.89 -12.10
N ALA A 116 -7.61 12.15 -10.84
CA ALA A 116 -6.23 12.28 -10.35
C ALA A 116 -5.41 10.97 -10.56
N THR A 117 -6.04 9.80 -10.42
CA THR A 117 -5.39 8.52 -10.73
C THR A 117 -5.12 8.36 -12.23
N LYS A 118 -6.06 8.80 -13.08
CA LYS A 118 -5.87 8.83 -14.54
C LYS A 118 -4.73 9.77 -14.93
N ASP A 119 -4.67 10.95 -14.31
CA ASP A 119 -3.61 11.94 -14.52
C ASP A 119 -2.24 11.39 -14.10
N ALA A 120 -2.17 10.63 -13.00
CA ALA A 120 -0.95 9.91 -12.63
C ALA A 120 -0.47 8.95 -13.74
N GLY A 121 -1.40 8.26 -14.41
CA GLY A 121 -1.08 7.42 -15.57
C GLY A 121 -0.57 8.22 -16.76
N VAL A 122 -1.17 9.37 -17.05
CA VAL A 122 -0.70 10.28 -18.11
C VAL A 122 0.70 10.82 -17.82
N ILE A 123 0.97 11.26 -16.58
CA ILE A 123 2.30 11.70 -16.14
C ILE A 123 3.32 10.56 -16.26
N ALA A 124 2.90 9.32 -16.03
CA ALA A 124 3.74 8.14 -16.23
C ALA A 124 3.99 7.80 -17.70
N GLY A 125 3.42 8.54 -18.66
CA GLY A 125 3.55 8.27 -20.09
C GLY A 125 2.68 7.11 -20.57
N LEU A 126 1.60 6.78 -19.85
CA LEU A 126 0.65 5.74 -20.21
C LEU A 126 -0.64 6.37 -20.75
N ASN A 127 -1.15 5.81 -21.84
CA ASN A 127 -2.53 6.01 -22.27
C ASN A 127 -3.45 5.14 -21.42
N VAL A 128 -4.14 5.76 -20.47
CA VAL A 128 -5.09 5.09 -19.57
C VAL A 128 -6.40 4.85 -20.31
N LEU A 129 -6.56 3.63 -20.84
CA LEU A 129 -7.74 3.22 -21.61
C LEU A 129 -9.02 3.26 -20.78
N ARG A 130 -8.92 2.87 -19.51
CA ARG A 130 -10.02 2.85 -18.57
C ARG A 130 -9.51 2.87 -17.13
N ILE A 131 -10.26 3.54 -16.26
CA ILE A 131 -10.22 3.33 -14.82
C ILE A 131 -11.34 2.36 -14.47
N ILE A 132 -11.00 1.22 -13.87
CA ILE A 132 -11.99 0.21 -13.45
C ILE A 132 -11.97 0.02 -11.93
N ASN A 133 -13.07 -0.45 -11.37
CA ASN A 133 -13.12 -0.75 -9.95
C ASN A 133 -12.31 -2.01 -9.66
N GLU A 134 -11.54 -2.01 -8.58
CA GLU A 134 -10.83 -3.17 -8.04
C GLU A 134 -11.73 -4.40 -7.90
N PRO A 135 -12.93 -4.31 -7.28
CA PRO A 135 -13.84 -5.46 -7.22
C PRO A 135 -14.31 -5.91 -8.61
N THR A 136 -14.60 -5.00 -9.54
CA THR A 136 -14.97 -5.40 -10.91
C THR A 136 -13.82 -6.13 -11.62
N ALA A 137 -12.58 -5.64 -11.45
CA ALA A 137 -11.39 -6.29 -12.00
C ALA A 137 -11.21 -7.71 -11.45
N ALA A 138 -11.42 -7.88 -10.14
CA ALA A 138 -11.41 -9.20 -9.51
C ALA A 138 -12.51 -10.11 -10.06
N ALA A 139 -13.74 -9.63 -10.20
CA ALA A 139 -14.84 -10.41 -10.75
C ALA A 139 -14.57 -10.89 -12.19
N ILE A 140 -13.98 -10.03 -13.03
CA ILE A 140 -13.51 -10.36 -14.38
C ILE A 140 -12.41 -11.44 -14.33
N ALA A 141 -11.43 -11.30 -13.43
CA ALA A 141 -10.33 -12.25 -13.31
C ALA A 141 -10.81 -13.67 -12.93
N TYR A 142 -11.86 -13.78 -12.11
CA TYR A 142 -12.49 -15.07 -11.77
C TYR A 142 -13.39 -15.63 -12.89
N GLY A 143 -13.53 -14.92 -14.01
CA GLY A 143 -14.36 -15.32 -15.15
C GLY A 143 -15.84 -15.36 -14.82
N LEU A 144 -16.29 -14.54 -13.87
CA LEU A 144 -17.67 -14.54 -13.40
C LEU A 144 -18.62 -13.94 -14.44
N ASP A 145 -18.13 -13.05 -15.32
CA ASP A 145 -18.83 -12.59 -16.52
C ASP A 145 -19.21 -13.77 -17.43
N LYS A 146 -18.26 -14.64 -17.74
CA LYS A 146 -18.47 -15.78 -18.65
C LYS A 146 -19.34 -16.88 -18.03
N LYS A 147 -19.34 -16.99 -16.71
CA LYS A 147 -20.20 -17.93 -15.98
C LYS A 147 -21.62 -17.40 -15.78
N ALA A 148 -21.84 -16.09 -15.88
CA ALA A 148 -23.15 -15.46 -15.73
C ALA A 148 -23.96 -15.42 -17.04
N THR A 149 -23.38 -15.74 -18.19
CA THR A 149 -24.11 -15.83 -19.47
C THR A 149 -24.96 -17.10 -19.63
N SER A 150 -24.80 -18.08 -18.74
CA SER A 150 -25.48 -19.40 -18.81
C SER A 150 -26.52 -19.61 -17.70
N VAL A 151 -26.55 -18.74 -16.70
CA VAL A 151 -27.43 -18.80 -15.53
C VAL A 151 -27.70 -17.35 -15.16
N GLY A 152 -28.96 -16.95 -14.96
CA GLY A 152 -29.41 -15.56 -14.75
C GLY A 152 -28.69 -14.80 -13.62
N GLU A 153 -29.15 -13.60 -13.29
CA GLU A 153 -28.49 -12.66 -12.36
C GLU A 153 -27.76 -13.34 -11.18
N LYS A 154 -26.45 -13.06 -11.06
CA LYS A 154 -25.60 -13.58 -9.98
C LYS A 154 -25.19 -12.48 -9.02
N ASN A 155 -25.43 -12.72 -7.74
CA ASN A 155 -24.87 -11.92 -6.67
C ASN A 155 -23.48 -12.44 -6.30
N VAL A 156 -22.48 -11.55 -6.32
CA VAL A 156 -21.09 -11.85 -6.02
C VAL A 156 -20.60 -10.92 -4.92
N LEU A 157 -20.14 -11.50 -3.81
CA LEU A 157 -19.47 -10.75 -2.75
C LEU A 157 -17.96 -10.85 -2.94
N ILE A 158 -17.31 -9.70 -2.99
CA ILE A 158 -15.85 -9.58 -3.08
C ILE A 158 -15.34 -9.11 -1.73
N PHE A 159 -14.39 -9.85 -1.20
CA PHE A 159 -13.69 -9.57 0.04
C PHE A 159 -12.23 -9.26 -0.32
N ASP A 160 -11.83 -8.00 -0.19
CA ASP A 160 -10.48 -7.53 -0.49
C ASP A 160 -9.83 -6.97 0.78
N LEU A 161 -8.94 -7.75 1.39
CA LEU A 161 -8.17 -7.36 2.57
C LEU A 161 -6.70 -7.20 2.18
N GLY A 162 -6.32 -5.96 1.89
CA GLY A 162 -5.00 -5.59 1.41
C GLY A 162 -3.99 -5.31 2.52
N GLY A 163 -2.95 -4.56 2.17
CA GLY A 163 -1.87 -4.17 3.11
C GLY A 163 -2.33 -3.18 4.18
N GLY A 164 -3.22 -2.25 3.84
CA GLY A 164 -3.71 -1.23 4.77
C GLY A 164 -5.15 -0.77 4.53
N THR A 165 -5.88 -1.44 3.64
CA THR A 165 -7.30 -1.20 3.39
C THR A 165 -8.05 -2.52 3.36
N PHE A 166 -9.29 -2.48 3.81
CA PHE A 166 -10.23 -3.58 3.77
C PHE A 166 -11.51 -3.13 3.08
N ASP A 167 -11.87 -3.79 1.98
CA ASP A 167 -13.04 -3.48 1.18
C ASP A 167 -13.90 -4.73 0.95
N VAL A 168 -15.21 -4.56 1.12
CA VAL A 168 -16.23 -5.55 0.79
C VAL A 168 -17.20 -4.93 -0.21
N SER A 169 -17.34 -5.56 -1.38
CA SER A 169 -18.29 -5.10 -2.40
C SER A 169 -19.25 -6.22 -2.77
N LEU A 170 -20.55 -5.90 -2.85
CA LEU A 170 -21.57 -6.78 -3.42
C LEU A 170 -21.86 -6.31 -4.84
N LEU A 171 -21.73 -7.23 -5.80
CA LEU A 171 -21.96 -6.98 -7.22
C LEU A 171 -23.09 -7.87 -7.71
N THR A 172 -23.91 -7.36 -8.61
CA THR A 172 -24.70 -8.21 -9.51
C THR A 172 -24.00 -8.32 -10.85
N ILE A 173 -24.05 -9.53 -11.42
CA ILE A 173 -23.51 -9.84 -12.73
C ILE A 173 -24.61 -10.49 -13.55
N GLU A 174 -24.99 -9.83 -14.65
CA GLU A 174 -26.00 -10.29 -15.59
C GLU A 174 -25.55 -9.96 -17.00
N GLU A 175 -25.49 -10.96 -17.89
CA GLU A 175 -25.10 -10.80 -19.29
C GLU A 175 -23.77 -10.04 -19.51
N GLY A 176 -22.82 -10.17 -18.57
CA GLY A 176 -21.53 -9.48 -18.61
C GLY A 176 -21.56 -8.02 -18.14
N ILE A 177 -22.71 -7.51 -17.71
CA ILE A 177 -22.86 -6.22 -17.03
C ILE A 177 -22.55 -6.43 -15.55
N PHE A 178 -21.67 -5.59 -15.02
CA PHE A 178 -21.30 -5.57 -13.62
C PHE A 178 -21.90 -4.34 -12.95
N GLU A 179 -22.75 -4.54 -11.95
CA GLU A 179 -23.32 -3.46 -11.16
C GLU A 179 -22.88 -3.59 -9.70
N VAL A 180 -22.28 -2.54 -9.15
CA VAL A 180 -21.94 -2.50 -7.72
C VAL A 180 -23.19 -2.13 -6.94
N LYS A 181 -23.73 -3.07 -6.15
CA LYS A 181 -24.94 -2.86 -5.33
C LYS A 181 -24.63 -2.23 -3.97
N ALA A 182 -23.52 -2.63 -3.36
CA ALA A 182 -23.09 -2.09 -2.09
C ALA A 182 -21.56 -2.15 -1.96
N THR A 183 -20.99 -1.22 -1.20
CA THR A 183 -19.58 -1.27 -0.77
C THR A 183 -19.50 -0.82 0.68
N ALA A 184 -18.75 -1.56 1.48
CA ALA A 184 -18.44 -1.27 2.87
C ALA A 184 -16.97 -1.65 3.12
N GLY A 185 -16.41 -1.29 4.27
CA GLY A 185 -15.02 -1.59 4.55
C GLY A 185 -14.44 -0.72 5.66
N ASP A 186 -13.13 -0.84 5.82
CA ASP A 186 -12.31 0.00 6.70
C ASP A 186 -11.06 0.44 5.93
N THR A 187 -10.94 1.75 5.73
CA THR A 187 -9.80 2.32 5.01
C THR A 187 -8.50 2.24 5.79
N HIS A 188 -8.50 1.83 7.05
CA HIS A 188 -7.33 1.80 7.94
C HIS A 188 -7.11 0.42 8.58
N LEU A 189 -7.61 -0.63 7.93
CA LEU A 189 -7.41 -2.02 8.35
C LEU A 189 -6.69 -2.80 7.26
N GLY A 190 -5.63 -3.51 7.60
CA GLY A 190 -4.99 -4.43 6.67
C GLY A 190 -3.86 -5.27 7.26
N GLY A 191 -3.07 -5.84 6.35
CA GLY A 191 -1.90 -6.65 6.67
C GLY A 191 -0.91 -6.01 7.64
N GLU A 192 -0.76 -4.68 7.60
CA GLU A 192 0.14 -3.92 8.47
C GLU A 192 -0.30 -3.92 9.95
N ASP A 193 -1.61 -4.01 10.22
CA ASP A 193 -2.13 -4.12 11.58
C ASP A 193 -1.75 -5.45 12.22
N PHE A 194 -1.82 -6.53 11.44
CA PHE A 194 -1.35 -7.84 11.90
C PHE A 194 0.16 -7.81 12.18
N ASP A 195 0.94 -7.14 11.33
CA ASP A 195 2.38 -6.93 11.56
C ASP A 195 2.61 -6.11 12.84
N ASN A 196 1.85 -5.04 13.07
CA ASN A 196 1.92 -4.21 14.27
C ASN A 196 1.65 -5.02 15.55
N ARG A 197 0.61 -5.85 15.56
CA ARG A 197 0.30 -6.72 16.70
C ARG A 197 1.44 -7.69 17.00
N MET A 198 2.01 -8.29 15.96
CA MET A 198 3.14 -9.20 16.10
C MET A 198 4.41 -8.48 16.59
N VAL A 199 4.70 -7.29 16.07
CA VAL A 199 5.80 -6.43 16.55
C VAL A 199 5.63 -6.12 18.03
N ASN A 200 4.45 -5.67 18.46
CA ASN A 200 4.20 -5.33 19.86
C ASN A 200 4.39 -6.53 20.79
N HIS A 201 3.92 -7.72 20.38
CA HIS A 201 4.15 -8.97 21.10
C HIS A 201 5.65 -9.24 21.30
N PHE A 202 6.44 -9.15 20.22
CA PHE A 202 7.87 -9.44 20.29
C PHE A 202 8.70 -8.34 20.96
N VAL A 203 8.28 -7.08 20.92
CA VAL A 203 8.86 -6.00 21.74
C VAL A 203 8.71 -6.33 23.22
N GLN A 204 7.49 -6.73 23.65
CA GLN A 204 7.24 -7.14 25.03
C GLN A 204 8.03 -8.40 25.41
N GLU A 205 8.13 -9.36 24.50
CA GLU A 205 8.91 -10.58 24.72
C GLU A 205 10.41 -10.28 24.87
N PHE A 206 10.98 -9.45 23.99
CA PHE A 206 12.37 -9.01 24.10
C PHE A 206 12.61 -8.32 25.43
N ARG A 207 11.75 -7.36 25.82
CA ARG A 207 11.84 -6.66 27.11
C ARG A 207 11.78 -7.63 28.30
N ARG A 208 10.94 -8.67 28.23
CA ARG A 208 10.86 -9.71 29.26
C ARG A 208 12.15 -10.52 29.36
N LYS A 209 12.73 -10.92 28.21
CA LYS A 209 13.95 -11.76 28.10
C LYS A 209 15.23 -11.00 28.46
N THR A 210 15.36 -9.74 28.04
CA THR A 210 16.63 -8.99 28.09
C THR A 210 16.62 -7.82 29.09
N LYS A 211 15.43 -7.45 29.61
CA LYS A 211 15.21 -6.26 30.43
C LYS A 211 15.51 -4.92 29.73
N LYS A 212 15.69 -4.93 28.40
CA LYS A 212 15.93 -3.73 27.59
C LYS A 212 14.71 -3.35 26.75
N ASP A 213 14.55 -2.07 26.48
CA ASP A 213 13.45 -1.52 25.68
C ASP A 213 14.01 -0.77 24.46
N PHE A 214 13.70 -1.26 23.26
CA PHE A 214 14.14 -0.65 22.01
C PHE A 214 13.02 0.09 21.27
N THR A 215 11.88 0.35 21.92
CA THR A 215 10.77 1.12 21.32
C THR A 215 11.20 2.52 20.86
N GLY A 216 12.19 3.12 21.51
CA GLY A 216 12.81 4.38 21.09
C GLY A 216 13.82 4.26 19.95
N ASN A 217 14.07 3.06 19.41
CA ASN A 217 15.03 2.81 18.33
C ASN A 217 14.31 2.44 17.01
N PRO A 218 14.13 3.41 16.09
CA PRO A 218 13.43 3.18 14.82
C PRO A 218 14.05 2.08 13.94
N ARG A 219 15.38 1.94 13.98
CA ARG A 219 16.09 0.91 13.22
C ARG A 219 15.77 -0.49 13.73
N ALA A 220 15.81 -0.70 15.05
CA ALA A 220 15.46 -1.98 15.67
C ALA A 220 13.99 -2.34 15.41
N LEU A 221 13.07 -1.39 15.59
CA LEU A 221 11.64 -1.59 15.29
C LEU A 221 11.39 -1.99 13.83
N ARG A 222 12.08 -1.36 12.86
CA ARG A 222 11.91 -1.72 11.44
C ARG A 222 12.42 -3.12 11.14
N ARG A 223 13.58 -3.51 11.70
CA ARG A 223 14.13 -4.86 11.52
C ARG A 223 13.16 -5.90 12.05
N LEU A 224 12.61 -5.68 13.25
CA LEU A 224 11.59 -6.55 13.82
C LEU A 224 10.33 -6.60 12.96
N ARG A 225 9.81 -5.46 12.49
CA ARG A 225 8.64 -5.40 11.61
C ARG A 225 8.83 -6.17 10.30
N THR A 226 10.00 -6.06 9.69
CA THR A 226 10.34 -6.80 8.46
C THR A 226 10.31 -8.31 8.71
N ALA A 227 10.88 -8.75 9.84
CA ALA A 227 10.82 -10.15 10.23
C ALA A 227 9.38 -10.60 10.57
N CYS A 228 8.57 -9.75 11.20
CA CYS A 228 7.16 -10.02 11.47
C CYS A 228 6.33 -10.15 10.20
N GLU A 229 6.51 -9.25 9.21
CA GLU A 229 5.84 -9.34 7.90
C GLU A 229 6.18 -10.67 7.21
N ARG A 230 7.46 -11.08 7.25
CA ARG A 230 7.91 -12.37 6.72
C ARG A 230 7.29 -13.53 7.49
N ALA A 231 7.30 -13.49 8.81
CA ALA A 231 6.70 -14.52 9.66
C ALA A 231 5.20 -14.66 9.42
N LYS A 232 4.45 -13.55 9.35
CA LYS A 232 3.03 -13.52 8.99
C LYS A 232 2.77 -14.24 7.66
N ARG A 233 3.55 -13.93 6.62
CA ARG A 233 3.41 -14.59 5.30
C ARG A 233 3.68 -16.09 5.38
N THR A 234 4.73 -16.51 6.09
CA THR A 234 5.03 -17.93 6.30
C THR A 234 3.89 -18.65 7.02
N LEU A 235 3.32 -18.01 8.05
CA LEU A 235 2.17 -18.55 8.79
C LEU A 235 0.91 -18.68 7.93
N SER A 236 0.79 -18.06 6.76
CA SER A 236 -0.35 -18.32 5.87
C SER A 236 -0.35 -19.75 5.32
N SER A 237 0.80 -20.42 5.23
CA SER A 237 0.92 -21.80 4.75
C SER A 237 1.41 -22.80 5.80
N THR A 238 2.12 -22.35 6.85
CA THR A 238 2.65 -23.22 7.90
C THR A 238 1.97 -23.00 9.25
N ALA A 239 2.05 -23.98 10.15
CA ALA A 239 1.49 -23.88 11.50
C ALA A 239 2.39 -23.09 12.48
N GLN A 240 3.68 -22.94 12.15
CA GLN A 240 4.66 -22.25 12.97
C GLN A 240 5.83 -21.73 12.12
N THR A 241 6.51 -20.71 12.64
CA THR A 241 7.75 -20.16 12.08
C THR A 241 8.59 -19.52 13.18
N THR A 242 9.85 -19.27 12.88
CA THR A 242 10.79 -18.62 13.79
C THR A 242 11.16 -17.23 13.28
N ILE A 243 11.34 -16.29 14.20
CA ILE A 243 11.97 -15.00 13.97
C ILE A 243 13.39 -15.06 14.53
N GLU A 244 14.35 -14.73 13.68
CA GLU A 244 15.77 -14.68 14.00
C GLU A 244 16.34 -13.36 13.46
N ILE A 245 16.92 -12.56 14.35
CA ILE A 245 17.48 -11.25 14.02
C ILE A 245 18.77 -11.04 14.83
N ASP A 246 19.91 -11.11 14.15
CA ASP A 246 21.22 -10.88 14.76
C ASP A 246 21.36 -9.41 15.22
N SER A 247 21.92 -9.20 16.40
CA SER A 247 22.19 -7.88 16.96
C SER A 247 21.00 -6.91 16.81
N LEU A 248 19.80 -7.37 17.17
CA LEU A 248 18.57 -6.58 17.04
C LEU A 248 18.71 -5.24 17.77
N TYR A 249 19.24 -5.26 19.00
CA TYR A 249 19.46 -4.08 19.82
C TYR A 249 20.65 -4.25 20.76
N GLU A 250 21.57 -3.27 20.77
CA GLU A 250 22.78 -3.27 21.62
C GLU A 250 23.60 -4.57 21.54
N GLY A 251 23.74 -5.12 20.34
CA GLY A 251 24.48 -6.37 20.12
C GLY A 251 23.75 -7.64 20.57
N ILE A 252 22.50 -7.54 21.04
CA ILE A 252 21.71 -8.68 21.49
C ILE A 252 20.94 -9.26 20.32
N ASP A 253 21.16 -10.54 20.03
CA ASP A 253 20.39 -11.31 19.06
C ASP A 253 18.98 -11.57 19.58
N PHE A 254 18.01 -11.61 18.67
CA PHE A 254 16.64 -11.97 18.99
C PHE A 254 16.21 -13.24 18.26
N TYR A 255 15.89 -14.26 19.05
CA TYR A 255 15.34 -15.52 18.59
C TYR A 255 14.02 -15.81 19.31
N SER A 256 12.95 -16.01 18.54
CA SER A 256 11.65 -16.42 19.06
C SER A 256 10.85 -17.23 18.05
N THR A 257 9.94 -18.08 18.53
CA THR A 257 9.04 -18.90 17.70
C THR A 257 7.62 -18.38 17.86
N ILE A 258 6.88 -18.35 16.75
CA ILE A 258 5.45 -18.02 16.72
C ILE A 258 4.67 -19.09 15.96
N THR A 259 3.48 -19.37 16.45
CA THR A 259 2.57 -20.36 15.87
C THR A 259 1.33 -19.66 15.32
N ARG A 260 0.66 -20.30 14.36
CA ARG A 260 -0.64 -19.88 13.84
C ARG A 260 -1.80 -20.20 14.81
N ALA A 261 -1.49 -20.85 15.93
CA ALA A 261 -2.29 -21.94 16.50
C ALA A 261 -3.82 -21.78 16.56
N ARG A 262 -4.42 -22.97 16.39
CA ARG A 262 -5.74 -23.38 15.93
C ARG A 262 -6.90 -23.07 16.87
#